data_AF-A0A6B2GDM8-F1
#
_entry.id   AF-A0A6B2GDM8-F1
#
_cell.length_a   1.000
_cell.length_b   1.000
_cell.length_c   1.000
_cell.angle_alpha   90.00
_cell.angle_beta   90.00
_cell.angle_gamma   90.00
#
_symmetry.space_group_name_H-M   'P 1'
#
loop_
_entity.id
_entity.type
_entity.pdbx_description
1 polymer ?
#
loop_
_entity_poly.entity_id
_entity_poly.type
_entity_poly.pdbx_seq_one_letter_code
_entity_poly.pdbx_strand_id
1 'polypeptide(L)'
;KLSIQFVLSWISHYDSNNYLKNVAVGEREARIYSDLVAQRYYGLGHGVGRSGDLNEVQPKAVGSSLLYKLTNKMALHALKLSNMSCVNECIVVPMATGMTLALCMRALSKDRPGAKYVVWPRIDQKSCFKSILTAGIW
;
A
#
# COMPACT_ATOMS: atom_id res chain seq x y z
N LYS A 1 -27.58 -12.48 2.72
CA LYS A 1 -26.73 -11.42 3.33
C LYS A 1 -25.37 -11.45 2.68
N LEU A 2 -24.88 -10.32 2.17
CA LEU A 2 -23.51 -10.20 1.65
C LEU A 2 -22.53 -10.27 2.85
N SER A 3 -21.53 -11.15 2.82
CA SER A 3 -20.48 -11.21 3.85
C SER A 3 -19.20 -10.52 3.35
N ILE A 4 -18.36 -10.04 4.27
CA ILE A 4 -17.05 -9.45 3.92
C ILE A 4 -16.21 -10.48 3.16
N GLN A 5 -16.25 -11.75 3.58
CA GLN A 5 -15.57 -12.85 2.91
C GLN A 5 -16.05 -13.07 1.47
N PHE A 6 -17.37 -12.98 1.22
CA PHE A 6 -17.91 -13.07 -0.13
C PHE A 6 -17.36 -11.95 -1.02
N VAL A 7 -17.32 -10.70 -0.52
CA VAL A 7 -16.77 -9.56 -1.26
C VAL A 7 -15.28 -9.76 -1.56
N LEU A 8 -14.48 -10.17 -0.57
CA LEU A 8 -13.04 -10.40 -0.75
C LEU A 8 -12.78 -11.52 -1.77
N SER A 9 -13.52 -12.64 -1.67
CA SER A 9 -13.42 -13.72 -2.63
C SER A 9 -13.84 -13.26 -4.02
N TRP A 10 -14.95 -12.56 -4.18
CA TRP A 10 -15.41 -12.03 -5.47
C TRP A 10 -14.38 -11.10 -6.11
N ILE A 11 -13.79 -10.17 -5.34
CA ILE A 11 -12.73 -9.28 -5.82
C ILE A 11 -11.50 -10.08 -6.26
N SER A 12 -11.07 -11.08 -5.48
CA SER A 12 -9.87 -11.86 -5.80
C SER A 12 -9.94 -12.61 -7.13
N HIS A 13 -11.14 -12.98 -7.60
CA HIS A 13 -11.33 -13.65 -8.90
C HIS A 13 -10.96 -12.77 -10.10
N TYR A 14 -10.84 -11.45 -9.91
CA TYR A 14 -10.41 -10.51 -10.95
C TYR A 14 -8.87 -10.37 -11.05
N ASP A 15 -8.12 -11.05 -10.19
CA ASP A 15 -6.67 -11.14 -10.33
C ASP A 15 -6.30 -12.32 -11.24
N SER A 16 -5.35 -12.11 -12.15
CA SER A 16 -5.03 -13.06 -13.22
C SER A 16 -4.53 -14.42 -12.70
N ASN A 17 -3.89 -14.44 -11.53
CA ASN A 17 -3.46 -15.68 -10.88
C ASN A 17 -4.61 -16.60 -10.46
N ASN A 18 -5.86 -16.09 -10.42
CA ASN A 18 -7.05 -16.86 -10.06
C ASN A 18 -7.93 -17.22 -11.27
N TYR A 19 -7.52 -16.88 -12.50
CA TYR A 19 -8.28 -17.25 -13.70
C TYR A 19 -8.14 -18.76 -13.99
N LEU A 20 -9.28 -19.42 -14.24
CA LEU A 20 -9.35 -20.85 -14.58
C LEU A 20 -8.49 -21.23 -15.80
N LYS A 21 -8.38 -20.34 -16.79
CA LYS A 21 -7.61 -20.53 -18.03
C LYS A 21 -6.47 -19.51 -18.13
N ASN A 22 -5.61 -19.47 -17.12
CA ASN A 22 -4.37 -18.70 -17.18
C ASN A 22 -3.20 -19.58 -17.64
N VAL A 23 -2.40 -19.08 -18.59
CA VAL A 23 -1.11 -19.68 -18.94
C VAL A 23 -0.03 -18.68 -18.54
N ALA A 24 0.62 -18.97 -17.42
CA ALA A 24 1.50 -18.03 -16.75
C ALA A 24 2.98 -18.32 -17.07
N VAL A 25 3.59 -17.54 -17.97
CA VAL A 25 4.97 -17.73 -18.44
C VAL A 25 5.98 -16.70 -17.92
N GLY A 26 5.53 -15.70 -17.15
CA GLY A 26 6.39 -14.66 -16.59
C GLY A 26 7.14 -15.07 -15.32
N GLU A 27 8.04 -14.19 -14.89
CA GLU A 27 8.83 -14.33 -13.66
C GLU A 27 8.02 -14.03 -12.40
N ARG A 28 7.01 -13.16 -12.50
CA ARG A 28 6.12 -12.77 -11.39
C ARG A 28 4.66 -12.99 -11.78
N GLU A 29 4.21 -14.22 -11.55
CA GLU A 29 2.87 -14.73 -11.87
C GLU A 29 2.00 -15.01 -10.63
N ALA A 30 2.46 -14.59 -9.44
CA ALA A 30 1.76 -14.80 -8.17
C ALA A 30 1.34 -16.27 -7.93
N ARG A 31 2.20 -17.21 -8.31
CA ARG A 31 2.01 -18.65 -8.04
C ARG A 31 2.12 -18.88 -6.54
N ILE A 32 1.08 -19.46 -5.92
CA ILE A 32 1.03 -19.76 -4.49
C ILE A 32 1.15 -21.27 -4.31
N TYR A 33 2.15 -21.72 -3.55
CA TYR A 33 2.39 -23.16 -3.32
C TYR A 33 1.47 -23.76 -2.25
N SER A 34 1.23 -23.03 -1.16
CA SER A 34 0.48 -23.54 -0.01
C SER A 34 -0.96 -23.04 0.00
N ASP A 35 -1.91 -23.97 0.10
CA ASP A 35 -3.33 -23.65 0.23
C ASP A 35 -3.63 -22.82 1.49
N LEU A 36 -2.89 -23.04 2.58
CA LEU A 36 -3.03 -22.24 3.81
C LEU A 36 -2.67 -20.77 3.58
N VAL A 37 -1.63 -20.51 2.78
CA VAL A 37 -1.24 -19.16 2.39
C VAL A 37 -2.31 -18.56 1.46
N ALA A 38 -2.75 -19.30 0.44
CA ALA A 38 -3.80 -18.85 -0.48
C ALA A 38 -5.08 -18.46 0.27
N GLN A 39 -5.54 -19.31 1.20
CA GLN A 39 -6.74 -19.06 2.00
C GLN A 39 -6.57 -17.85 2.94
N ARG A 40 -5.42 -17.74 3.63
CA ARG A 40 -5.14 -16.62 4.54
C ARG A 40 -5.17 -15.27 3.83
N TYR A 41 -4.74 -15.21 2.57
CA TYR A 41 -4.70 -13.98 1.77
C TYR A 41 -5.85 -13.89 0.75
N TYR A 42 -6.88 -14.74 0.86
CA TYR A 42 -8.03 -14.78 -0.05
C TYR A 42 -7.65 -14.88 -1.54
N GLY A 43 -6.53 -15.52 -1.88
CA GLY A 43 -6.05 -15.66 -3.26
C GLY A 43 -5.43 -14.38 -3.86
N LEU A 44 -5.28 -13.30 -3.08
CA LEU A 44 -4.67 -12.03 -3.53
C LEU A 44 -3.14 -12.13 -3.49
N GLY A 45 -2.54 -12.61 -4.58
CA GLY A 45 -1.10 -12.93 -4.63
C GLY A 45 -0.20 -11.85 -5.24
N HIS A 46 -0.75 -10.89 -5.99
CA HIS A 46 0.05 -9.91 -6.75
C HIS A 46 0.50 -8.68 -5.95
N GLY A 47 -0.12 -8.42 -4.79
CA GLY A 47 0.12 -7.19 -4.03
C GLY A 47 -0.56 -5.96 -4.62
N VAL A 48 -0.04 -4.77 -4.30
CA VAL A 48 -0.62 -3.48 -4.70
C VAL A 48 0.37 -2.65 -5.49
N GLY A 49 -0.16 -1.81 -6.40
CA GLY A 49 0.64 -0.89 -7.21
C GLY A 49 1.50 -1.57 -8.28
N ARG A 50 2.44 -0.77 -8.81
CA ARG A 50 3.44 -1.18 -9.81
C ARG A 50 4.83 -0.75 -9.34
N SER A 51 5.85 -1.10 -10.10
CA SER A 51 7.27 -0.92 -9.73
C SER A 51 7.68 0.53 -9.44
N GLY A 52 6.92 1.52 -9.91
CA GLY A 52 7.22 2.95 -9.68
C GLY A 52 6.18 3.71 -8.85
N ASP A 53 4.97 3.16 -8.68
CA ASP A 53 3.85 3.88 -8.06
C ASP A 53 2.86 2.91 -7.39
N LEU A 54 2.57 3.17 -6.11
CA LEU A 54 1.62 2.41 -5.32
C LEU A 54 0.16 2.58 -5.77
N ASN A 55 -0.20 3.73 -6.33
CA ASN A 55 -1.56 4.04 -6.75
C ASN A 55 -1.89 3.57 -8.17
N GLU A 56 -0.87 3.14 -8.91
CA GLU A 56 -1.05 2.69 -10.29
C GLU A 56 -1.80 1.35 -10.34
N VAL A 57 -2.73 1.24 -11.28
CA VAL A 57 -3.50 0.00 -11.47
C VAL A 57 -2.58 -1.09 -12.01
N GLN A 58 -2.56 -2.24 -11.35
CA GLN A 58 -1.82 -3.41 -11.79
C GLN A 58 -2.68 -4.21 -12.79
N PRO A 59 -2.33 -4.27 -14.09
CA PRO A 59 -3.13 -4.98 -15.10
C PRO A 59 -3.25 -6.49 -14.81
N LYS A 60 -2.26 -7.10 -14.15
CA LYS A 60 -2.33 -8.51 -13.72
C LYS A 60 -3.22 -8.73 -12.47
N ALA A 61 -3.61 -7.67 -11.79
CA ALA A 61 -4.26 -7.73 -10.48
C ALA A 61 -5.33 -6.63 -10.34
N VAL A 62 -6.36 -6.73 -11.19
CA VAL A 62 -7.46 -5.75 -11.25
C VAL A 62 -8.25 -5.76 -9.94
N GLY A 63 -8.48 -6.95 -9.37
CA GLY A 63 -9.13 -7.13 -8.08
C GLY A 63 -8.35 -6.47 -6.95
N SER A 64 -7.06 -6.79 -6.82
CA SER A 64 -6.17 -6.16 -5.82
C SER A 64 -6.10 -4.64 -5.99
N SER A 65 -6.07 -4.14 -7.23
CA SER A 65 -6.07 -2.70 -7.53
C SER A 65 -7.37 -2.01 -7.08
N LEU A 66 -8.52 -2.65 -7.32
CA LEU A 66 -9.82 -2.17 -6.87
C LEU A 66 -9.90 -2.14 -5.34
N LEU A 67 -9.47 -3.23 -4.70
CA LEU A 67 -9.46 -3.35 -3.24
C LEU A 67 -8.61 -2.25 -2.60
N TYR A 68 -7.43 -1.98 -3.16
CA TYR A 68 -6.54 -0.95 -2.66
C TYR A 68 -7.12 0.46 -2.81
N LYS A 69 -7.73 0.78 -3.96
CA LYS A 69 -8.43 2.06 -4.17
C LYS A 69 -9.57 2.25 -3.18
N LEU A 70 -10.39 1.22 -2.97
CA LEU A 70 -11.48 1.25 -1.99
C LEU A 70 -10.93 1.46 -0.57
N THR A 71 -9.86 0.75 -0.22
CA THR A 71 -9.20 0.88 1.09
C THR A 71 -8.71 2.31 1.33
N ASN A 72 -8.08 2.95 0.34
CA ASN A 72 -7.65 4.35 0.44
C ASN A 72 -8.84 5.30 0.65
N LYS A 73 -9.96 5.09 -0.05
CA LYS A 73 -11.18 5.90 0.12
C LYS A 73 -11.83 5.69 1.49
N MET A 74 -11.85 4.45 1.99
CA MET A 74 -12.35 4.14 3.33
C MET A 74 -11.46 4.76 4.41
N ALA A 75 -10.14 4.70 4.26
CA ALA A 75 -9.20 5.35 5.17
C ALA A 75 -9.38 6.87 5.18
N LEU A 76 -9.51 7.50 4.00
CA LEU A 76 -9.84 8.93 3.89
C LEU A 76 -11.15 9.27 4.59
N HIS A 77 -12.18 8.45 4.41
CA HIS A 77 -13.46 8.64 5.07
C HIS A 77 -13.33 8.53 6.60
N ALA A 78 -12.55 7.58 7.11
CA ALA A 78 -12.29 7.43 8.55
C ALA A 78 -11.57 8.67 9.14
N LEU A 79 -10.62 9.27 8.41
CA LEU A 79 -9.99 10.53 8.82
C LEU A 79 -11.01 11.67 8.89
N LYS A 80 -11.91 11.77 7.90
CA LYS A 80 -12.98 12.78 7.90
C LYS A 80 -13.96 12.61 9.05
N LEU A 81 -14.33 11.37 9.37
CA LEU A 81 -15.13 11.05 10.57
C LEU A 81 -14.41 11.42 11.87
N SER A 82 -13.07 11.41 11.88
CA SER A 82 -12.24 11.83 13.01
C SER A 82 -12.02 13.35 13.07
N ASN A 83 -12.93 14.13 12.47
CA ASN A 83 -12.88 15.60 12.37
C ASN A 83 -11.70 16.18 11.57
N MET A 84 -10.99 15.38 10.77
CA MET A 84 -9.96 15.87 9.86
C MET A 84 -10.57 16.25 8.50
N SER A 85 -11.51 17.19 8.51
CA SER A 85 -12.33 17.55 7.34
C SER A 85 -11.53 18.18 6.19
N CYS A 86 -10.39 18.80 6.49
CA CYS A 86 -9.48 19.41 5.50
C CYS A 86 -8.60 18.40 4.73
N VAL A 87 -8.66 17.11 5.06
CA VAL A 87 -7.87 16.09 4.35
C VAL A 87 -8.53 15.77 3.00
N ASN A 88 -7.82 16.08 1.92
CA ASN A 88 -8.29 15.85 0.56
C ASN A 88 -7.98 14.44 0.05
N GLU A 89 -6.80 13.92 0.37
CA GLU A 89 -6.31 12.63 -0.11
C GLU A 89 -5.63 11.84 1.02
N CYS A 90 -5.64 10.52 0.88
CA CYS A 90 -4.99 9.59 1.80
C CYS A 90 -4.54 8.35 1.02
N ILE A 91 -3.39 7.81 1.39
CA ILE A 91 -2.84 6.57 0.84
C ILE A 91 -2.41 5.64 1.98
N VAL A 92 -2.81 4.38 1.91
CA VAL A 92 -2.39 3.34 2.84
C VAL A 92 -1.09 2.73 2.36
N VAL A 93 -0.01 2.90 3.11
CA VAL A 93 1.31 2.37 2.73
C VAL A 93 1.60 1.11 3.54
N PRO A 94 2.05 -0.01 2.94
CA PRO A 94 2.33 -1.27 3.63
C PRO A 94 3.66 -1.23 4.41
N MET A 95 3.84 -0.20 5.23
CA MET A 95 5.02 0.04 6.05
C MET A 95 4.61 0.65 7.40
N ALA A 96 5.45 0.47 8.41
CA ALA A 96 5.26 1.13 9.70
C ALA A 96 5.45 2.66 9.58
N THR A 97 4.86 3.42 10.50
CA THR A 97 4.86 4.90 10.49
C THR A 97 6.25 5.51 10.31
N GLY A 98 7.29 4.97 10.95
CA GLY A 98 8.66 5.46 10.78
C GLY A 98 9.17 5.34 9.34
N MET A 99 8.91 4.22 8.67
CA MET A 99 9.31 4.06 7.26
C MET A 99 8.45 4.93 6.33
N THR A 100 7.18 5.14 6.66
CA THR A 100 6.32 6.07 5.92
C THR A 100 6.80 7.52 6.07
N LEU A 101 7.26 7.93 7.26
CA LEU A 101 7.91 9.24 7.46
C LEU A 101 9.19 9.37 6.61
N ALA A 102 10.02 8.33 6.58
CA ALA A 102 11.22 8.31 5.73
C ALA A 102 10.87 8.43 4.24
N LEU A 103 9.81 7.77 3.78
CA LEU A 103 9.29 7.90 2.43
C LEU A 103 8.85 9.35 2.12
N CYS A 104 8.07 9.97 3.01
CA CYS A 104 7.63 11.36 2.85
C CYS A 104 8.83 12.32 2.78
N MET A 105 9.80 12.16 3.68
CA MET A 105 11.03 12.95 3.69
C MET A 105 11.83 12.76 2.39
N ARG A 106 11.98 11.52 1.91
CA ARG A 106 12.68 11.24 0.65
C ARG A 106 11.96 11.85 -0.55
N ALA A 107 10.62 11.82 -0.58
CA ALA A 107 9.84 12.50 -1.61
C ALA A 107 10.12 14.01 -1.59
N LEU A 108 10.02 14.66 -0.42
CA LEU A 108 10.32 16.10 -0.26
C LEU A 108 11.76 16.45 -0.64
N SER A 109 12.73 15.57 -0.41
CA SER A 109 14.14 15.81 -0.77
C SER A 109 14.37 15.90 -2.28
N LYS A 110 13.55 15.19 -3.09
CA LYS A 110 13.60 15.30 -4.55
C LYS A 110 13.14 16.68 -5.02
N ASP A 111 12.10 17.22 -4.38
CA ASP A 111 11.56 18.55 -4.68
C ASP A 111 12.43 19.68 -4.10
N ARG A 112 13.25 19.36 -3.08
CA ARG A 112 14.13 20.32 -2.38
C ARG A 112 15.57 19.80 -2.32
N PRO A 113 16.30 19.75 -3.44
CA PRO A 113 17.63 19.12 -3.50
C PRO A 113 18.70 19.80 -2.61
N GLY A 114 18.50 21.07 -2.22
CA GLY A 114 19.41 21.78 -1.31
C GLY A 114 19.09 21.62 0.18
N ALA A 115 18.00 20.93 0.54
CA ALA A 115 17.62 20.75 1.93
C ALA A 115 18.50 19.70 2.62
N LYS A 116 19.18 20.09 3.70
CA LYS A 116 20.10 19.22 4.47
C LYS A 116 19.59 18.85 5.86
N TYR A 117 18.61 19.57 6.38
CA TYR A 117 18.19 19.45 7.77
C TYR A 117 16.68 19.24 7.87
N VAL A 118 16.28 18.43 8.86
CA VAL A 118 14.89 18.26 9.27
C VAL A 118 14.72 18.91 10.65
N VAL A 119 13.87 19.92 10.73
CA VAL A 119 13.52 20.54 12.02
C VAL A 119 12.61 19.59 12.79
N TRP A 120 13.02 19.22 14.00
CA TRP A 120 12.34 18.19 14.78
C TRP A 120 12.11 18.66 16.23
N PRO A 121 10.87 19.01 16.59
CA PRO A 121 10.50 19.22 17.99
C PRO A 121 10.69 17.91 18.77
N ARG A 122 11.52 17.96 19.82
CA ARG A 122 11.99 16.75 20.49
C ARG A 122 10.84 15.92 21.08
N ILE A 123 10.83 14.64 20.72
CA ILE A 123 10.01 13.59 21.31
C ILE A 123 10.85 12.31 21.44
N ASP A 124 10.96 11.72 22.63
CA ASP A 124 11.90 10.62 22.85
C ASP A 124 11.32 9.26 22.38
N GLN A 125 11.04 9.15 21.07
CA GLN A 125 10.55 7.96 20.38
C GLN A 125 11.52 7.55 19.26
N LYS A 126 12.04 6.33 19.35
CA LYS A 126 13.16 5.86 18.50
C LYS A 126 12.81 5.79 17.01
N SER A 127 11.60 5.37 16.65
CA SER A 127 11.22 5.13 15.25
C SER A 127 11.10 6.41 14.42
N CYS A 128 10.50 7.48 14.96
CA CYS A 128 10.37 8.75 14.24
C CYS A 128 11.73 9.44 14.12
N PHE A 129 12.57 9.39 15.16
CA PHE A 129 13.93 9.93 15.05
C PHE A 129 14.78 9.14 14.05
N LYS A 130 14.75 7.80 14.11
CA LYS A 130 15.42 6.94 13.13
C LYS A 130 14.90 7.12 11.71
N SER A 131 13.65 7.56 11.52
CA SER A 131 13.12 7.80 10.17
C SER A 131 13.86 8.92 9.44
N ILE A 132 14.28 9.97 10.17
CA ILE A 132 15.08 11.07 9.64
C ILE A 132 16.43 10.51 9.19
N LEU A 133 17.06 9.72 10.06
CA LEU A 133 18.31 9.01 9.77
C LEU A 133 18.18 7.92 8.71
N THR A 134 16.98 7.49 8.35
CA THR A 134 16.77 6.49 7.28
C THR A 134 16.54 7.18 5.94
N ALA A 135 15.98 8.40 5.95
CA ALA A 135 15.66 9.16 4.75
C ALA A 135 16.89 9.64 3.96
N GLY A 136 18.09 9.63 4.56
CA GLY A 136 19.31 10.07 3.88
C GLY A 136 19.44 11.59 3.75
N ILE A 137 18.76 12.35 4.62
CA ILE A 137 18.74 13.82 4.59
C ILE A 137 19.66 14.32 5.71
N TRP A 138 20.94 14.47 5.38
CA TRP A 138 21.98 15.08 6.21
C TRP A 138 23.04 15.72 5.32
#